data_AF-A0A382JDR1-F1
#
_entry.id   AF-A0A382JDR1-F1
#
_cell.length_a   1.000
_cell.length_b   1.000
_cell.length_c   1.000
_cell.angle_alpha   90.00
_cell.angle_beta   90.00
_cell.angle_gamma   90.00
#
_symmetry.space_group_name_H-M   'P 1'
#
loop_
_entity.id
_entity.type
_entity.pdbx_description
1 polymer ?
#
loop_
_entity_poly.entity_id
_entity_poly.type
_entity_poly.pdbx_seq_one_letter_code
_entity_poly.pdbx_strand_id
1 'polypeptide(L)'
;THMLKRDVYIRIFTIIAIAVVVGIAMSVNTSIADAKKIEYLGPYNAQQIGVNRHLGELDQITEHIHDVTLKSISPNQIDQYVKDNADVLDGIRVWDWEAAFAKLKPEIGLIPYVNFEDNDILRFDDKLYWTASMAPILPTSVSLENQWYNEHLVYTHVPNGFLTLEATSGQIVDSSELFEQRQIYYGEGGLLDETWSGYPTDRGSTTAELNNASYDGLGGLEISPPISWLFEPNFMISYPGTSIHILRYKDVNERMETLYPYFLYNLFGKEIDSLPVTDGENTYWLVPLIVGFDSSSVPWSAGNPYLRLVGYGLVDTYNGNVQLIKHGDDFFSNMFLDQYQDKVIEMP
;
A
#
# COMPACT_ATOMS: atom_id res chain seq x y z
N THR A 1 25.53 77.22 -40.97
CA THR A 1 24.06 77.19 -41.20
C THR A 1 23.36 77.02 -39.87
N HIS A 2 22.88 78.12 -39.29
CA HIS A 2 22.16 78.10 -38.01
C HIS A 2 20.85 77.32 -38.19
N MET A 3 20.66 76.23 -37.43
CA MET A 3 19.32 75.68 -37.25
C MET A 3 18.45 76.79 -36.65
N LEU A 4 17.44 77.24 -37.41
CA LEU A 4 16.42 78.12 -36.88
C LEU A 4 15.78 77.41 -35.68
N LYS A 5 15.58 78.10 -34.56
CA LYS A 5 14.95 77.55 -33.34
C LYS A 5 13.67 76.76 -33.67
N ARG A 6 12.94 77.19 -34.70
CA ARG A 6 11.75 76.53 -35.27
C ARG A 6 11.99 75.08 -35.74
N ASP A 7 13.11 74.78 -36.40
CA ASP A 7 13.40 73.41 -36.87
C ASP A 7 13.73 72.46 -35.72
N VAL A 8 14.39 72.97 -34.67
CA VAL A 8 14.64 72.21 -33.43
C VAL A 8 13.30 71.91 -32.73
N TYR A 9 12.43 72.91 -32.60
CA TYR A 9 11.11 72.72 -31.99
C TYR A 9 10.24 71.74 -32.79
N ILE A 10 10.24 71.81 -34.12
CA ILE A 10 9.48 70.88 -34.97
C ILE A 10 9.99 69.45 -34.76
N ARG A 11 11.31 69.21 -34.81
CA ARG A 11 11.86 67.86 -34.58
C ARG A 11 11.54 67.31 -33.18
N ILE A 12 11.69 68.13 -32.14
CA ILE A 12 11.33 67.73 -30.76
C ILE A 12 9.85 67.40 -30.68
N PHE A 13 8.98 68.24 -31.25
CA PHE A 13 7.54 68.01 -31.24
C PHE A 13 7.14 66.76 -32.03
N THR A 14 7.80 66.49 -33.16
CA THR A 14 7.60 65.26 -33.94
C THR A 14 8.05 64.02 -33.16
N ILE A 15 9.19 64.06 -32.47
CA ILE A 15 9.65 62.96 -31.62
C ILE A 15 8.67 62.71 -30.47
N ILE A 16 8.21 63.76 -29.80
CA ILE A 16 7.19 63.66 -28.74
C ILE A 16 5.88 63.08 -29.30
N ALA A 17 5.43 63.54 -30.47
CA ALA A 17 4.21 63.03 -31.10
C ALA A 17 4.33 61.54 -31.46
N ILE A 18 5.48 61.10 -32.00
CA ILE A 18 5.75 59.68 -32.27
C ILE A 18 5.74 58.88 -30.95
N ALA A 19 6.42 59.36 -29.91
CA ALA A 19 6.45 58.68 -28.61
C ALA A 19 5.06 58.54 -27.99
N VAL A 20 4.20 59.56 -28.10
CA VAL A 20 2.81 59.51 -27.65
C VAL A 20 2.00 58.50 -28.45
N VAL A 21 2.10 58.50 -29.79
CA VAL A 21 1.39 57.55 -30.65
C VAL A 21 1.82 56.11 -30.36
N VAL A 22 3.13 55.86 -30.22
CA VAL A 22 3.67 54.55 -29.85
C VAL A 22 3.20 54.13 -28.46
N GLY A 23 3.23 55.05 -27.48
CA GLY A 23 2.74 54.77 -26.13
C GLY A 23 1.25 54.41 -26.08
N ILE A 24 0.42 55.11 -26.87
CA ILE A 24 -1.01 54.80 -27.01
C ILE A 24 -1.19 53.43 -27.67
N ALA A 25 -0.49 53.15 -28.76
CA ALA A 25 -0.58 51.87 -29.46
C ALA A 25 -0.14 50.69 -28.56
N MET A 26 0.93 50.86 -27.78
CA MET A 26 1.37 49.89 -26.78
C MET A 26 0.30 49.68 -25.70
N SER A 27 -0.25 50.76 -25.14
CA SER A 27 -1.28 50.66 -24.09
C SER A 27 -2.54 49.94 -24.57
N VAL A 28 -3.01 50.24 -25.79
CA VAL A 28 -4.15 49.55 -26.40
C VAL A 28 -3.83 48.07 -26.64
N ASN A 29 -2.65 47.76 -27.18
CA ASN A 29 -2.25 46.37 -27.42
C ASN A 29 -2.14 45.56 -26.12
N THR A 30 -1.51 46.11 -25.08
CA THR A 30 -1.42 45.46 -23.77
C THR A 30 -2.81 45.28 -23.15
N SER A 31 -3.69 46.28 -23.24
CA SER A 31 -5.07 46.16 -22.74
C SER A 31 -5.87 45.06 -23.45
N ILE A 32 -5.75 44.95 -24.78
CA ILE A 32 -6.38 43.86 -25.56
C ILE A 32 -5.76 42.50 -25.19
N ALA A 33 -4.44 42.44 -25.03
CA ALA A 33 -3.73 41.22 -24.66
C ALA A 33 -4.12 40.74 -23.26
N ASP A 34 -4.23 41.64 -22.28
CA ASP A 34 -4.65 41.34 -20.91
C ASP A 34 -6.12 40.91 -20.85
N ALA A 35 -7.00 41.59 -21.58
CA ALA A 35 -8.41 41.21 -21.69
C ALA A 35 -8.56 39.79 -22.28
N LYS A 36 -7.84 39.50 -23.38
CA LYS A 36 -7.81 38.16 -23.98
C LYS A 36 -7.17 37.13 -23.05
N LYS A 37 -6.14 37.48 -22.29
CA LYS A 37 -5.52 36.59 -21.32
C LYS A 37 -6.52 36.18 -20.24
N ILE A 38 -7.30 37.11 -19.70
CA ILE A 38 -8.37 36.80 -18.73
C ILE A 38 -9.46 35.94 -19.39
N GLU A 39 -9.87 36.30 -20.61
CA GLU A 39 -10.88 35.56 -21.39
C GLU A 39 -10.45 34.11 -21.68
N TYR A 40 -9.17 33.86 -21.95
CA TYR A 40 -8.65 32.52 -22.18
C TYR A 40 -8.35 31.75 -20.89
N LEU A 41 -7.88 32.43 -19.83
CA LEU A 41 -7.58 31.78 -18.55
C LEU A 41 -8.83 31.41 -17.76
N GLY A 42 -9.93 32.15 -17.89
CA GLY A 42 -11.18 31.86 -17.18
C GLY A 42 -11.73 30.45 -17.49
N PRO A 43 -12.00 30.13 -18.77
CA PRO A 43 -12.44 28.80 -19.19
C PRO A 43 -11.44 27.70 -18.87
N TYR A 44 -10.13 27.98 -19.03
CA TYR A 44 -9.08 27.02 -18.70
C TYR A 44 -9.06 26.69 -17.20
N ASN A 45 -9.11 27.69 -16.33
CA ASN A 45 -9.17 27.49 -14.89
C ASN A 45 -10.46 26.78 -14.46
N ALA A 46 -11.59 27.13 -15.07
CA ALA A 46 -12.86 26.46 -14.81
C ALA A 46 -12.82 24.98 -15.22
N GLN A 47 -12.19 24.66 -16.37
CA GLN A 47 -11.97 23.28 -16.80
C GLN A 47 -11.05 22.54 -15.83
N GLN A 48 -9.93 23.15 -15.42
CA GLN A 48 -9.01 22.56 -14.46
C GLN A 48 -9.69 22.26 -13.11
N ILE A 49 -10.48 23.20 -12.60
CA ILE A 49 -11.29 23.00 -11.39
C ILE A 49 -12.31 21.87 -11.60
N GLY A 50 -13.04 21.88 -12.72
CA GLY A 50 -14.07 20.88 -13.02
C GLY A 50 -13.50 19.47 -13.14
N VAL A 51 -12.39 19.29 -13.85
CA VAL A 51 -11.71 18.00 -13.98
C VAL A 51 -11.16 17.54 -12.64
N ASN A 52 -10.50 18.40 -11.87
CA ASN A 52 -9.99 18.02 -10.56
C ASN A 52 -11.12 17.69 -9.57
N ARG A 53 -12.24 18.42 -9.60
CA ARG A 53 -13.44 18.07 -8.80
C ARG A 53 -14.01 16.72 -9.18
N HIS A 54 -14.10 16.45 -10.48
CA HIS A 54 -14.64 15.19 -10.98
C HIS A 54 -13.73 14.00 -10.63
N LEU A 55 -12.43 14.11 -10.91
CA LEU A 55 -11.45 13.05 -10.67
C LEU A 55 -11.19 12.81 -9.19
N GLY A 56 -11.20 13.87 -8.38
CA GLY A 56 -11.11 13.78 -6.92
C GLY A 56 -12.44 13.45 -6.25
N GLU A 57 -13.51 13.21 -7.04
CA GLU A 57 -14.86 12.91 -6.56
C GLU A 57 -15.34 13.90 -5.49
N LEU A 58 -14.92 15.17 -5.60
CA LEU A 58 -15.16 16.20 -4.59
C LEU A 58 -16.66 16.51 -4.43
N ASP A 59 -17.46 16.19 -5.45
CA ASP A 59 -18.92 16.31 -5.39
C ASP A 59 -19.59 15.21 -4.56
N GLN A 60 -18.86 14.14 -4.22
CA GLN A 60 -19.31 13.05 -3.34
C GLN A 60 -18.91 13.27 -1.87
N ILE A 61 -18.01 14.23 -1.60
CA ILE A 61 -17.54 14.52 -0.24
C ILE A 61 -18.65 15.20 0.57
N THR A 62 -18.97 14.62 1.72
CA THR A 62 -19.89 15.22 2.70
C THR A 62 -19.08 15.88 3.81
N GLU A 63 -19.15 17.21 3.92
CA GLU A 63 -18.46 17.94 4.99
C GLU A 63 -19.30 17.95 6.27
N HIS A 64 -18.72 17.46 7.37
CA HIS A 64 -19.29 17.55 8.71
C HIS A 64 -18.47 18.53 9.56
N ILE A 65 -19.01 19.71 9.83
CA ILE A 65 -18.37 20.70 10.71
C ILE A 65 -18.78 20.39 12.15
N HIS A 66 -17.84 19.86 12.94
CA HIS A 66 -18.02 19.64 14.38
C HIS A 66 -17.51 20.85 15.16
N ASP A 67 -18.40 21.55 15.86
CA ASP A 67 -18.03 22.60 16.82
C ASP A 67 -17.84 21.96 18.20
N VAL A 68 -16.60 21.59 18.51
CA VAL A 68 -16.25 20.89 19.76
C VAL A 68 -16.23 21.88 20.92
N THR A 69 -17.36 22.04 21.59
CA THR A 69 -17.45 22.83 22.81
C THR A 69 -17.01 22.01 24.02
N LEU A 70 -15.94 22.42 24.71
CA LEU A 70 -15.51 21.79 25.96
C LEU A 70 -16.49 22.12 27.09
N LYS A 71 -17.25 21.12 27.55
CA LYS A 71 -18.10 21.24 28.74
C LYS A 71 -17.31 20.74 29.95
N SER A 72 -17.05 21.63 30.90
CA SER A 72 -16.44 21.24 32.17
C SER A 72 -17.42 20.42 32.99
N ILE A 73 -16.98 19.26 33.48
CA ILE A 73 -17.73 18.39 34.38
C ILE A 73 -17.15 18.44 35.79
N SER A 74 -17.98 18.23 36.81
CA SER A 74 -17.49 18.14 38.19
C SER A 74 -16.66 16.88 38.38
N PRO A 75 -15.58 16.90 39.20
CA PRO A 75 -14.79 15.70 39.51
C PRO A 75 -15.63 14.51 39.98
N ASN A 76 -16.71 14.75 40.72
CA ASN A 76 -17.58 13.70 41.25
C ASN A 76 -18.46 13.04 40.17
N GLN A 77 -18.49 13.58 38.96
CA GLN A 77 -19.26 13.06 37.82
C GLN A 77 -18.37 12.39 36.77
N ILE A 78 -17.04 12.41 36.94
CA ILE A 78 -16.10 11.84 35.95
C ILE A 78 -16.40 10.37 35.69
N ASP A 79 -16.54 9.56 36.74
CA ASP A 79 -16.77 8.11 36.58
C ASP A 79 -18.06 7.80 35.81
N GLN A 80 -19.13 8.55 36.08
CA GLN A 80 -20.40 8.38 35.38
C GLN A 80 -20.30 8.89 33.95
N TYR A 81 -19.64 10.03 33.73
CA TYR A 81 -19.43 10.60 32.41
C TYR A 81 -18.60 9.67 31.50
N VAL A 82 -17.55 9.03 32.03
CA VAL A 82 -16.77 8.04 31.29
C VAL A 82 -17.63 6.85 30.89
N LYS A 83 -18.48 6.34 31.80
CA LYS A 83 -19.39 5.23 31.50
C LYS A 83 -20.47 5.60 30.48
N ASP A 84 -21.02 6.81 30.59
CA ASP A 84 -22.08 7.29 29.70
C ASP A 84 -21.58 7.54 28.27
N ASN A 85 -20.27 7.66 28.07
CA ASN A 85 -19.62 7.89 26.77
C ASN A 85 -18.63 6.76 26.40
N ALA A 86 -18.81 5.57 26.99
CA ALA A 86 -17.90 4.43 26.77
C ALA A 86 -17.86 4.03 25.28
N ASP A 87 -18.98 4.14 24.56
CA ASP A 87 -19.07 3.89 23.12
C ASP A 87 -18.06 4.70 22.29
N VAL A 88 -17.84 5.97 22.67
CA VAL A 88 -16.84 6.82 22.02
C VAL A 88 -15.45 6.56 22.58
N LEU A 89 -15.32 6.53 23.91
CA LEU A 89 -14.03 6.46 24.60
C LEU A 89 -13.31 5.13 24.35
N ASP A 90 -14.04 4.03 24.23
CA ASP A 90 -13.48 2.70 23.95
C ASP A 90 -12.94 2.60 22.51
N GLY A 91 -13.44 3.46 21.61
CA GLY A 91 -12.94 3.60 20.24
C GLY A 91 -11.76 4.59 20.09
N ILE A 92 -11.36 5.29 21.16
CA ILE A 92 -10.23 6.24 21.09
C ILE A 92 -8.92 5.50 21.30
N ARG A 93 -8.06 5.56 20.29
CA ARG A 93 -6.69 5.11 20.38
C ARG A 93 -5.89 5.95 21.39
N VAL A 94 -5.36 5.28 22.41
CA VAL A 94 -4.45 5.89 23.41
C VAL A 94 -3.00 5.53 23.09
N TRP A 95 -2.76 4.34 22.55
CA TRP A 95 -1.42 3.86 22.20
C TRP A 95 -1.04 4.24 20.77
N ASP A 96 0.12 4.88 20.60
CA ASP A 96 0.67 5.16 19.27
C ASP A 96 1.46 3.96 18.72
N TRP A 97 1.91 4.08 17.46
CA TRP A 97 2.62 3.03 16.74
C TRP A 97 3.91 2.61 17.45
N GLU A 98 4.73 3.57 17.91
CA GLU A 98 6.02 3.29 18.56
C GLU A 98 5.83 2.59 19.91
N ALA A 99 4.87 3.07 20.71
CA ALA A 99 4.56 2.49 22.01
C ALA A 99 3.95 1.10 21.89
N ALA A 100 3.07 0.88 20.90
CA ALA A 100 2.49 -0.43 20.63
C ALA A 100 3.58 -1.42 20.19
N PHE A 101 4.43 -1.02 19.25
CA PHE A 101 5.55 -1.84 18.79
C PHE A 101 6.51 -2.19 19.93
N ALA A 102 6.91 -1.21 20.76
CA ALA A 102 7.78 -1.45 21.90
C ALA A 102 7.17 -2.41 22.93
N LYS A 103 5.84 -2.44 23.03
CA LYS A 103 5.11 -3.34 23.93
C LYS A 103 4.91 -4.74 23.37
N LEU A 104 4.71 -4.87 22.06
CA LEU A 104 4.59 -6.17 21.38
C LEU A 104 5.96 -6.84 21.22
N LYS A 105 7.04 -6.06 21.13
CA LYS A 105 8.37 -6.60 20.85
C LYS A 105 8.84 -7.74 21.78
N PRO A 106 8.66 -7.64 23.10
CA PRO A 106 9.00 -8.72 24.02
C PRO A 106 8.17 -10.00 23.85
N GLU A 107 7.00 -9.94 23.21
CA GLU A 107 6.08 -11.10 23.06
C GLU A 107 6.58 -12.12 22.04
N ILE A 108 7.39 -11.73 21.04
CA ILE A 108 8.15 -12.69 20.22
C ILE A 108 9.10 -13.51 21.13
N GLY A 109 9.53 -12.92 22.24
CA GLY A 109 10.39 -13.57 23.22
C GLY A 109 11.77 -13.89 22.66
N LEU A 110 12.24 -15.11 22.93
CA LEU A 110 13.55 -15.61 22.52
C LEU A 110 13.51 -16.43 21.23
N ILE A 111 12.47 -16.28 20.40
CA ILE A 111 12.36 -17.00 19.12
C ILE A 111 13.38 -16.39 18.14
N PRO A 112 14.49 -17.07 17.81
CA PRO A 112 15.60 -16.45 17.08
C PRO A 112 15.38 -16.41 15.55
N TYR A 113 14.26 -16.98 15.09
CA TYR A 113 13.96 -17.23 13.68
C TYR A 113 12.74 -16.45 13.17
N VAL A 114 12.20 -15.53 13.97
CA VAL A 114 11.09 -14.64 13.58
C VAL A 114 11.44 -13.22 13.98
N ASN A 115 11.08 -12.26 13.13
CA ASN A 115 11.15 -10.84 13.44
C ASN A 115 9.83 -10.15 13.06
N PHE A 116 9.65 -8.92 13.55
CA PHE A 116 8.56 -8.06 13.07
C PHE A 116 8.91 -7.50 11.69
N GLU A 117 7.89 -7.42 10.84
CA GLU A 117 7.98 -6.65 9.59
C GLU A 117 7.24 -5.33 9.72
N ASP A 118 5.92 -5.36 9.88
CA ASP A 118 5.12 -4.15 10.05
C ASP A 118 4.17 -4.24 11.25
N ASN A 119 3.54 -3.10 11.57
CA ASN A 119 2.55 -2.96 12.62
C ASN A 119 1.40 -2.07 12.14
N ASP A 120 0.31 -2.75 11.80
CA ASP A 120 -0.90 -2.17 11.22
C ASP A 120 -1.96 -1.83 12.26
N ILE A 121 -2.86 -0.94 11.87
CA ILE A 121 -4.08 -0.67 12.64
C ILE A 121 -5.24 -1.41 12.02
N LEU A 122 -5.81 -2.32 12.78
CA LEU A 122 -6.99 -3.08 12.37
C LEU A 122 -8.19 -2.70 13.23
N ARG A 123 -9.37 -2.81 12.64
CA ARG A 123 -10.64 -2.62 13.34
C ARG A 123 -11.47 -3.89 13.27
N PHE A 124 -11.81 -4.43 14.43
CA PHE A 124 -12.70 -5.57 14.59
C PHE A 124 -13.74 -5.23 15.66
N ASP A 125 -15.02 -5.52 15.41
CA ASP A 125 -16.12 -5.35 16.36
C ASP A 125 -16.10 -4.01 17.13
N ASP A 126 -15.96 -2.90 16.40
CA ASP A 126 -15.86 -1.53 16.93
C ASP A 126 -14.67 -1.24 17.85
N LYS A 127 -13.70 -2.15 17.94
CA LYS A 127 -12.43 -1.95 18.63
C LYS A 127 -11.29 -1.77 17.65
N LEU A 128 -10.30 -0.99 18.07
CA LEU A 128 -9.06 -0.78 17.33
C LEU A 128 -7.94 -1.61 17.94
N TYR A 129 -7.12 -2.17 17.07
CA TYR A 129 -6.00 -3.02 17.42
C TYR A 129 -4.76 -2.59 16.65
N TRP A 130 -3.61 -2.61 17.33
CA TRP A 130 -2.31 -2.66 16.67
C TRP A 130 -1.95 -4.13 16.44
N THR A 131 -1.76 -4.50 15.18
CA THR A 131 -1.45 -5.87 14.79
C THR A 131 -0.11 -5.88 14.10
N ALA A 132 0.86 -6.51 14.74
CA ALA A 132 2.20 -6.60 14.22
C ALA A 132 2.37 -7.92 13.45
N SER A 133 2.71 -7.81 12.17
CA SER A 133 3.03 -8.93 11.31
C SER A 133 4.45 -9.42 11.57
N MET A 134 4.64 -10.71 11.32
CA MET A 134 5.91 -11.38 11.53
C MET A 134 6.42 -12.00 10.23
N ALA A 135 7.74 -12.02 10.08
CA ALA A 135 8.43 -12.73 9.02
C ALA A 135 9.49 -13.70 9.57
N PRO A 136 9.73 -14.81 8.85
CA PRO A 136 10.81 -15.71 9.19
C PRO A 136 12.15 -15.05 8.86
N ILE A 137 13.13 -15.20 9.74
CA ILE A 137 14.52 -14.77 9.51
C ILE A 137 15.47 -15.95 9.71
N LEU A 138 16.62 -15.94 9.05
CA LEU A 138 17.67 -16.92 9.32
C LEU A 138 18.42 -16.55 10.61
N PRO A 139 18.46 -17.42 11.64
CA PRO A 139 19.21 -17.14 12.84
C PRO A 139 20.71 -17.01 12.56
N THR A 140 21.36 -16.04 13.22
CA THR A 140 22.81 -15.79 13.08
C THR A 140 23.70 -16.94 13.57
N SER A 141 23.13 -17.92 14.30
CA SER A 141 23.81 -19.13 14.75
C SER A 141 23.90 -20.22 13.67
N VAL A 142 23.16 -20.10 12.56
CA VAL A 142 23.22 -21.06 11.45
C VAL A 142 24.57 -20.93 10.75
N SER A 143 25.30 -22.04 10.60
CA SER A 143 26.56 -22.06 9.86
C SER A 143 26.33 -21.96 8.35
N LEU A 144 27.27 -21.34 7.64
CA LEU A 144 27.20 -21.11 6.19
C LEU A 144 26.94 -22.42 5.40
N GLU A 145 27.52 -23.53 5.84
CA GLU A 145 27.34 -24.85 5.20
C GLU A 145 25.91 -25.40 5.31
N ASN A 146 25.13 -24.93 6.28
CA ASN A 146 23.74 -25.34 6.52
C ASN A 146 22.72 -24.28 6.10
N GLN A 147 23.18 -23.11 5.64
CA GLN A 147 22.33 -21.97 5.30
C GLN A 147 21.25 -22.35 4.28
N TRP A 148 21.67 -22.92 3.14
CA TRP A 148 20.75 -23.33 2.09
C TRP A 148 19.66 -24.29 2.61
N TYR A 149 20.03 -25.33 3.36
CA TYR A 149 19.03 -26.27 3.90
C TYR A 149 18.02 -25.57 4.82
N ASN A 150 18.50 -24.65 5.68
CA ASN A 150 17.66 -23.97 6.64
C ASN A 150 16.69 -22.98 5.99
N GLU A 151 17.17 -22.17 5.05
CA GLU A 151 16.36 -21.21 4.29
C GLU A 151 15.25 -21.89 3.49
N HIS A 152 15.56 -23.03 2.87
CA HIS A 152 14.66 -23.64 1.88
C HIS A 152 13.75 -24.74 2.47
N LEU A 153 14.15 -25.39 3.57
CA LEU A 153 13.43 -26.57 4.12
C LEU A 153 13.00 -26.43 5.58
N VAL A 154 13.57 -25.48 6.35
CA VAL A 154 13.31 -25.35 7.80
C VAL A 154 12.51 -24.08 8.11
N TYR A 155 13.07 -22.91 7.82
CA TYR A 155 12.49 -21.60 8.09
C TYR A 155 11.58 -21.17 6.94
N THR A 156 10.58 -22.00 6.66
CA THR A 156 9.70 -21.89 5.48
C THR A 156 8.46 -21.03 5.72
N HIS A 157 8.08 -20.78 6.97
CA HIS A 157 6.85 -20.09 7.32
C HIS A 157 6.96 -19.49 8.72
N VAL A 158 6.00 -18.62 9.05
CA VAL A 158 5.79 -18.15 10.43
C VAL A 158 4.70 -18.99 11.08
N PRO A 159 4.96 -19.69 12.21
CA PRO A 159 3.95 -20.51 12.86
C PRO A 159 2.76 -19.74 13.45
N ASN A 160 3.05 -18.59 14.05
CA ASN A 160 2.05 -17.63 14.53
C ASN A 160 2.40 -16.31 13.88
N GLY A 161 1.57 -15.84 12.94
CA GLY A 161 1.89 -14.72 12.05
C GLY A 161 1.65 -13.32 12.61
N PHE A 162 0.84 -13.20 13.67
CA PHE A 162 0.40 -11.91 14.19
C PHE A 162 0.46 -11.84 15.71
N LEU A 163 0.88 -10.68 16.20
CA LEU A 163 0.75 -10.28 17.60
C LEU A 163 -0.15 -9.05 17.69
N THR A 164 -1.08 -9.04 18.64
CA THR A 164 -2.13 -8.03 18.69
C THR A 164 -2.17 -7.30 20.03
N LEU A 165 -2.31 -5.98 19.97
CA LEU A 165 -2.52 -5.09 21.11
C LEU A 165 -3.83 -4.32 20.92
N GLU A 166 -4.72 -4.34 21.90
CA GLU A 166 -5.88 -3.44 21.90
C GLU A 166 -5.40 -1.98 22.02
N ALA A 167 -5.78 -1.12 21.06
CA ALA A 167 -5.20 0.21 20.90
C ALA A 167 -5.65 1.23 21.96
N THR A 168 -6.76 0.95 22.66
CA THR A 168 -7.31 1.80 23.72
C THR A 168 -6.73 1.42 25.08
N SER A 169 -6.92 0.17 25.52
CA SER A 169 -6.38 -0.30 26.81
C SER A 169 -4.87 -0.55 26.81
N GLY A 170 -4.30 -0.83 25.63
CA GLY A 170 -2.93 -1.33 25.48
C GLY A 170 -2.76 -2.75 26.00
N GLN A 171 -3.81 -3.54 26.16
CA GLN A 171 -3.66 -4.93 26.57
C GLN A 171 -3.27 -5.80 25.37
N ILE A 172 -2.36 -6.73 25.58
CA ILE A 172 -2.04 -7.75 24.58
C ILE A 172 -3.23 -8.71 24.52
N VAL A 173 -3.68 -9.00 23.31
CA VAL A 173 -4.82 -9.86 23.03
C VAL A 173 -4.34 -11.08 22.26
N ASP A 174 -4.96 -12.23 22.49
CA ASP A 174 -4.68 -13.43 21.71
C ASP A 174 -5.13 -13.21 20.26
N SER A 175 -4.18 -13.19 19.32
CA SER A 175 -4.48 -12.96 17.91
C SER A 175 -5.35 -14.06 17.30
N SER A 176 -5.47 -15.23 17.93
CA SER A 176 -6.40 -16.28 17.50
C SER A 176 -7.88 -15.93 17.68
N GLU A 177 -8.20 -14.93 18.50
CA GLU A 177 -9.57 -14.39 18.58
C GLU A 177 -9.96 -13.58 17.33
N LEU A 178 -8.96 -13.15 16.54
CA LEU A 178 -9.14 -12.36 15.32
C LEU A 178 -8.79 -13.16 14.06
N PHE A 179 -7.71 -13.93 14.11
CA PHE A 179 -7.15 -14.68 12.99
C PHE A 179 -7.08 -16.16 13.33
N GLU A 180 -8.02 -16.96 12.84
CA GLU A 180 -8.01 -18.41 13.03
C GLU A 180 -6.83 -19.05 12.27
N GLN A 181 -6.66 -18.71 10.99
CA GLN A 181 -5.46 -19.03 10.22
C GLN A 181 -4.27 -18.15 10.63
N ARG A 182 -3.29 -18.73 11.32
CA ARG A 182 -2.11 -18.00 11.83
C ARG A 182 -0.80 -18.35 11.15
N GLN A 183 -0.75 -19.46 10.41
CA GLN A 183 0.47 -19.84 9.71
C GLN A 183 0.61 -18.99 8.44
N ILE A 184 1.76 -18.34 8.28
CA ILE A 184 2.08 -17.50 7.13
C ILE A 184 3.15 -18.19 6.30
N TYR A 185 2.75 -18.74 5.15
CA TYR A 185 3.65 -19.21 4.09
C TYR A 185 3.84 -18.17 2.99
N TYR A 186 2.89 -17.24 2.85
CA TYR A 186 2.92 -16.08 1.95
C TYR A 186 2.64 -14.83 2.80
N GLY A 187 3.60 -13.92 2.85
CA GLY A 187 3.64 -12.82 3.82
C GLY A 187 4.52 -11.69 3.32
N GLU A 188 4.96 -10.82 4.22
CA GLU A 188 5.85 -9.70 3.90
C GLU A 188 7.26 -10.02 4.39
N GLY A 189 8.28 -9.68 3.61
CA GLY A 189 9.67 -9.56 4.06
C GLY A 189 10.38 -10.80 4.62
N GLY A 190 11.52 -10.56 5.27
CA GLY A 190 12.37 -11.57 5.92
C GLY A 190 12.97 -12.59 4.96
N LEU A 191 12.63 -13.87 5.11
CA LEU A 191 13.03 -14.93 4.19
C LEU A 191 11.97 -15.16 3.10
N LEU A 192 10.82 -14.49 3.15
CA LEU A 192 9.76 -14.67 2.16
C LEU A 192 10.06 -13.91 0.85
N ASP A 193 10.80 -12.80 0.93
CA ASP A 193 11.29 -11.99 -0.19
C ASP A 193 12.70 -12.40 -0.66
N GLU A 194 13.53 -12.92 0.25
CA GLU A 194 14.91 -13.28 -0.08
C GLU A 194 15.05 -14.65 -0.76
N THR A 195 14.14 -15.59 -0.47
CA THR A 195 14.33 -16.99 -0.88
C THR A 195 13.02 -17.73 -1.20
N TRP A 196 13.19 -18.90 -1.82
CA TRP A 196 12.11 -19.86 -2.03
C TRP A 196 12.18 -20.96 -0.97
N SER A 197 11.07 -21.65 -0.76
CA SER A 197 11.03 -22.82 0.12
C SER A 197 10.41 -24.01 -0.59
N GLY A 198 10.67 -25.21 -0.12
CA GLY A 198 10.10 -26.40 -0.74
C GLY A 198 10.37 -27.65 0.04
N TYR A 199 9.91 -28.78 -0.48
CA TYR A 199 10.03 -30.06 0.19
C TYR A 199 9.92 -31.23 -0.79
N PRO A 200 10.57 -32.37 -0.50
CA PRO A 200 10.39 -33.57 -1.32
C PRO A 200 8.99 -34.15 -1.14
N THR A 201 8.36 -34.59 -2.23
CA THR A 201 6.97 -35.07 -2.22
C THR A 201 6.80 -36.42 -1.51
N ASP A 202 7.88 -37.17 -1.34
CA ASP A 202 7.91 -38.42 -0.59
C ASP A 202 8.29 -38.23 0.89
N ARG A 203 8.27 -36.99 1.40
CA ARG A 203 8.48 -36.72 2.82
C ARG A 203 7.45 -37.52 3.64
N GLY A 204 7.96 -38.26 4.62
CA GLY A 204 7.12 -39.02 5.53
C GLY A 204 6.38 -38.11 6.52
N SER A 205 5.96 -38.68 7.65
CA SER A 205 5.26 -37.94 8.72
C SER A 205 6.12 -36.94 9.50
N THR A 206 7.44 -36.92 9.25
CA THR A 206 8.38 -36.02 9.92
C THR A 206 8.95 -35.06 8.90
N THR A 207 8.82 -33.78 9.19
CA THR A 207 9.29 -32.70 8.32
C THR A 207 10.45 -31.96 8.98
N ALA A 208 11.22 -31.26 8.14
CA ALA A 208 12.27 -30.37 8.60
C ALA A 208 11.73 -28.97 8.98
N GLU A 209 10.49 -28.67 8.57
CA GLU A 209 9.86 -27.38 8.81
C GLU A 209 9.68 -27.14 10.32
N LEU A 210 9.68 -25.87 10.71
CA LEU A 210 9.46 -25.47 12.08
C LEU A 210 8.23 -26.13 12.70
N ASN A 211 8.36 -26.52 13.97
CA ASN A 211 7.30 -27.16 14.76
C ASN A 211 6.74 -28.45 14.12
N ASN A 212 7.52 -29.12 13.25
CA ASN A 212 7.07 -30.29 12.49
C ASN A 212 5.79 -30.00 11.67
N ALA A 213 5.65 -28.75 11.19
CA ALA A 213 4.60 -28.37 10.27
C ALA A 213 4.80 -29.06 8.92
N SER A 214 3.73 -29.23 8.16
CA SER A 214 3.81 -29.80 6.81
C SER A 214 2.87 -29.01 5.94
N TYR A 215 3.41 -28.15 5.07
CA TYR A 215 2.59 -27.40 4.13
C TYR A 215 1.76 -28.34 3.25
N ASP A 216 0.44 -28.29 3.34
CA ASP A 216 -0.47 -29.11 2.53
C ASP A 216 -1.38 -28.28 1.62
N GLY A 217 -1.09 -26.98 1.53
CA GLY A 217 -1.80 -26.03 0.69
C GLY A 217 -1.55 -26.22 -0.80
N LEU A 218 -2.35 -25.50 -1.60
CA LEU A 218 -2.32 -25.58 -3.05
C LEU A 218 -1.28 -24.68 -3.72
N GLY A 219 -0.61 -23.81 -2.95
CA GLY A 219 0.38 -22.89 -3.46
C GLY A 219 1.65 -23.59 -3.92
N GLY A 220 2.38 -22.98 -4.86
CA GLY A 220 3.64 -23.51 -5.39
C GLY A 220 3.47 -24.46 -6.58
N LEU A 221 4.56 -25.14 -6.92
CA LEU A 221 4.65 -26.05 -8.07
C LEU A 221 5.47 -27.28 -7.73
N GLU A 222 4.98 -28.45 -8.16
CA GLU A 222 5.76 -29.69 -8.12
C GLU A 222 6.68 -29.79 -9.34
N ILE A 223 7.98 -29.99 -9.10
CA ILE A 223 9.00 -30.13 -10.15
C ILE A 223 9.68 -31.50 -10.02
N SER A 224 9.55 -32.32 -11.06
CA SER A 224 10.18 -33.65 -11.11
C SER A 224 11.64 -33.60 -11.61
N PRO A 225 12.49 -34.54 -11.18
CA PRO A 225 13.79 -34.79 -11.81
C PRO A 225 13.66 -35.13 -13.31
N PRO A 226 14.61 -34.72 -14.17
CA PRO A 226 15.83 -33.97 -13.88
C PRO A 226 15.64 -32.45 -13.88
N ILE A 227 14.42 -31.94 -14.10
CA ILE A 227 14.16 -30.49 -14.18
C ILE A 227 14.47 -29.82 -12.85
N SER A 228 14.12 -30.47 -11.73
CA SER A 228 14.46 -29.99 -10.39
C SER A 228 15.97 -29.80 -10.20
N TRP A 229 16.82 -30.62 -10.81
CA TRP A 229 18.28 -30.50 -10.69
C TRP A 229 18.85 -29.28 -11.44
N LEU A 230 18.21 -28.86 -12.53
CA LEU A 230 18.59 -27.65 -13.26
C LEU A 230 18.20 -26.40 -12.51
N PHE A 231 17.10 -26.48 -11.76
CA PHE A 231 16.63 -25.40 -10.91
C PHE A 231 17.50 -25.23 -9.67
N GLU A 232 17.88 -26.34 -9.04
CA GLU A 232 18.69 -26.35 -7.82
C GLU A 232 19.54 -27.64 -7.73
N PRO A 233 20.86 -27.54 -7.93
CA PRO A 233 21.77 -28.69 -7.96
C PRO A 233 21.77 -29.54 -6.68
N ASN A 234 21.45 -28.97 -5.51
CA ASN A 234 21.36 -29.72 -4.26
C ASN A 234 20.32 -30.84 -4.31
N PHE A 235 19.26 -30.70 -5.13
CA PHE A 235 18.27 -31.75 -5.32
C PHE A 235 18.82 -32.97 -6.04
N MET A 236 19.83 -32.82 -6.90
CA MET A 236 20.46 -33.97 -7.57
C MET A 236 21.15 -34.90 -6.56
N ILE A 237 21.71 -34.35 -5.48
CA ILE A 237 22.46 -35.11 -4.48
C ILE A 237 21.50 -35.66 -3.42
N SER A 238 20.61 -34.81 -2.91
CA SER A 238 19.76 -35.13 -1.76
C SER A 238 18.47 -35.88 -2.16
N TYR A 239 17.91 -35.58 -3.33
CA TYR A 239 16.62 -36.10 -3.80
C TYR A 239 16.68 -36.49 -5.29
N PRO A 240 17.60 -37.38 -5.71
CA PRO A 240 17.80 -37.70 -7.13
C PRO A 240 16.56 -38.32 -7.78
N GLY A 241 15.74 -39.04 -7.03
CA GLY A 241 14.57 -39.76 -7.57
C GLY A 241 13.22 -39.11 -7.31
N THR A 242 13.17 -37.99 -6.59
CA THR A 242 11.94 -37.48 -5.99
C THR A 242 11.60 -36.11 -6.54
N SER A 243 10.31 -35.88 -6.88
CA SER A 243 9.80 -34.54 -7.13
C SER A 243 9.94 -33.64 -5.90
N ILE A 244 10.16 -32.36 -6.13
CA ILE A 244 10.16 -31.34 -5.07
C ILE A 244 8.98 -30.40 -5.30
N HIS A 245 8.17 -30.19 -4.27
CA HIS A 245 7.18 -29.12 -4.24
C HIS A 245 7.85 -27.82 -3.81
N ILE A 246 7.71 -26.77 -4.61
CA ILE A 246 8.43 -25.50 -4.43
C ILE A 246 7.43 -24.35 -4.33
N LEU A 247 7.58 -23.55 -3.27
CA LEU A 247 6.90 -22.30 -3.01
C LEU A 247 7.82 -21.14 -3.42
N ARG A 248 7.36 -20.28 -4.33
CA ARG A 248 8.07 -19.10 -4.85
C ARG A 248 7.16 -17.88 -4.81
N TYR A 249 7.78 -16.69 -4.83
CA TYR A 249 7.09 -15.41 -4.75
C TYR A 249 6.18 -15.43 -3.52
N LYS A 250 6.84 -15.61 -2.37
CA LYS A 250 6.19 -15.77 -1.08
C LYS A 250 5.95 -14.42 -0.42
N ASP A 251 6.83 -13.47 -0.68
CA ASP A 251 6.54 -12.07 -0.46
C ASP A 251 5.32 -11.64 -1.27
N VAL A 252 4.35 -11.02 -0.60
CA VAL A 252 3.07 -10.64 -1.21
C VAL A 252 3.21 -9.55 -2.26
N ASN A 253 4.12 -8.60 -2.08
CA ASN A 253 4.33 -7.55 -3.07
C ASN A 253 5.07 -8.09 -4.29
N GLU A 254 6.13 -8.89 -4.11
CA GLU A 254 6.83 -9.55 -5.22
C GLU A 254 5.87 -10.47 -6.01
N ARG A 255 5.00 -11.18 -5.28
CA ARG A 255 3.97 -12.04 -5.87
C ARG A 255 2.97 -11.25 -6.70
N MET A 256 2.42 -10.19 -6.14
CA MET A 256 1.43 -9.37 -6.82
C MET A 256 2.04 -8.66 -8.03
N GLU A 257 3.27 -8.16 -7.93
CA GLU A 257 4.02 -7.59 -9.06
C GLU A 257 4.24 -8.61 -10.17
N THR A 258 4.57 -9.85 -9.81
CA THR A 258 4.80 -10.93 -10.78
C THR A 258 3.51 -11.36 -11.49
N LEU A 259 2.41 -11.52 -10.75
CA LEU A 259 1.16 -12.06 -11.27
C LEU A 259 0.25 -11.00 -11.91
N TYR A 260 0.32 -9.75 -11.45
CA TYR A 260 -0.55 -8.66 -11.86
C TYR A 260 0.25 -7.39 -12.22
N PRO A 261 1.12 -7.46 -13.24
CA PRO A 261 2.12 -6.43 -13.54
C PRO A 261 1.57 -5.09 -14.07
N TYR A 262 0.24 -4.96 -14.21
CA TYR A 262 -0.39 -3.71 -14.64
C TYR A 262 -0.62 -2.72 -13.51
N PHE A 263 -0.50 -3.17 -12.26
CA PHE A 263 -0.66 -2.32 -11.09
C PHE A 263 0.70 -1.81 -10.60
N LEU A 264 0.67 -0.71 -9.87
CA LEU A 264 1.82 -0.12 -9.22
C LEU A 264 1.91 -0.71 -7.81
N TYR A 265 3.10 -1.18 -7.44
CA TYR A 265 3.43 -1.71 -6.10
C TYR A 265 4.47 -0.84 -5.38
N ASN A 266 5.07 0.10 -6.11
CA ASN A 266 5.94 1.13 -5.56
C ASN A 266 5.48 2.50 -6.06
N LEU A 267 5.16 3.38 -5.12
CA LEU A 267 4.77 4.77 -5.37
C LEU A 267 5.75 5.71 -4.68
N PHE A 268 6.38 6.57 -5.47
CA PHE A 268 7.32 7.59 -4.97
C PHE A 268 8.51 7.02 -4.19
N GLY A 269 8.98 5.82 -4.57
CA GLY A 269 10.11 5.15 -3.92
C GLY A 269 9.73 4.42 -2.63
N LYS A 270 8.43 4.29 -2.35
CA LYS A 270 7.91 3.51 -1.23
C LYS A 270 7.00 2.40 -1.75
N GLU A 271 7.16 1.24 -1.15
CA GLU A 271 6.27 0.11 -1.36
C GLU A 271 4.86 0.44 -0.86
N ILE A 272 3.86 -0.13 -1.52
CA ILE A 272 2.47 -0.01 -1.09
C ILE A 272 2.24 -0.98 0.06
N ASP A 273 1.62 -0.44 1.10
CA ASP A 273 1.28 -1.15 2.31
C ASP A 273 0.24 -2.25 2.06
N SER A 274 0.39 -3.41 2.70
CA SER A 274 -0.54 -4.53 2.58
C SER A 274 -1.15 -4.87 3.94
N LEU A 275 -2.49 -4.92 4.01
CA LEU A 275 -3.17 -5.00 5.30
C LEU A 275 -3.63 -6.42 5.59
N PRO A 276 -3.36 -6.98 6.78
CA PRO A 276 -3.89 -8.28 7.16
C PRO A 276 -5.40 -8.19 7.45
N VAL A 277 -6.18 -9.01 6.77
CA VAL A 277 -7.64 -9.12 6.90
C VAL A 277 -8.06 -10.58 7.03
N THR A 278 -9.28 -10.83 7.48
CA THR A 278 -9.81 -12.19 7.70
C THR A 278 -11.29 -12.27 7.33
N ASP A 279 -11.72 -13.44 6.86
CA ASP A 279 -13.14 -13.77 6.67
C ASP A 279 -13.75 -14.50 7.90
N GLY A 280 -12.94 -14.67 8.95
CA GLY A 280 -13.27 -15.41 10.17
C GLY A 280 -12.66 -16.80 10.22
N GLU A 281 -12.23 -17.37 9.09
CA GLU A 281 -11.58 -18.68 8.99
C GLU A 281 -10.16 -18.53 8.40
N ASN A 282 -10.07 -17.91 7.24
CA ASN A 282 -8.84 -17.69 6.49
C ASN A 282 -8.34 -16.26 6.71
N THR A 283 -7.02 -16.13 6.68
CA THR A 283 -6.33 -14.84 6.76
C THR A 283 -5.76 -14.48 5.40
N TYR A 284 -5.86 -13.21 5.03
CA TYR A 284 -5.42 -12.68 3.75
C TYR A 284 -4.64 -11.39 3.92
N TRP A 285 -3.79 -11.10 2.94
CA TRP A 285 -3.23 -9.77 2.73
C TRP A 285 -4.08 -9.01 1.73
N LEU A 286 -4.57 -7.85 2.12
CA LEU A 286 -5.31 -6.92 1.28
C LEU A 286 -4.32 -5.95 0.62
N VAL A 287 -4.01 -6.19 -0.65
CA VAL A 287 -3.07 -5.41 -1.45
C VAL A 287 -3.82 -4.42 -2.34
N PRO A 288 -3.59 -3.10 -2.23
CA PRO A 288 -4.23 -2.12 -3.10
C PRO A 288 -3.81 -2.29 -4.57
N LEU A 289 -4.79 -2.30 -5.48
CA LEU A 289 -4.55 -2.35 -6.92
C LEU A 289 -4.67 -0.94 -7.49
N ILE A 290 -3.53 -0.26 -7.59
CA ILE A 290 -3.44 1.12 -8.09
C ILE A 290 -2.89 1.10 -9.51
N VAL A 291 -3.56 1.80 -10.42
CA VAL A 291 -3.05 2.05 -11.77
C VAL A 291 -2.56 3.48 -11.88
N GLY A 292 -1.48 3.69 -12.63
CA GLY A 292 -0.94 5.01 -12.89
C GLY A 292 -0.74 5.30 -14.37
N PHE A 293 -1.10 6.51 -14.76
CA PHE A 293 -0.95 6.99 -16.12
C PHE A 293 -0.06 8.22 -16.16
N ASP A 294 0.91 8.22 -17.08
CA ASP A 294 1.68 9.41 -17.36
C ASP A 294 0.75 10.50 -17.93
N SER A 295 0.72 11.63 -17.23
CA SER A 295 -0.08 12.79 -17.59
C SER A 295 0.81 14.00 -17.89
N SER A 296 2.10 13.80 -18.13
CA SER A 296 3.07 14.87 -18.45
C SER A 296 2.64 15.77 -19.60
N SER A 297 1.90 15.19 -20.57
CA SER A 297 1.34 15.89 -21.72
C SER A 297 -0.06 16.45 -21.49
N VAL A 298 -0.62 16.29 -20.29
CA VAL A 298 -1.96 16.76 -19.89
C VAL A 298 -1.82 18.13 -19.21
N PRO A 299 -2.30 19.22 -19.83
CA PRO A 299 -1.99 20.59 -19.35
C PRO A 299 -2.41 20.88 -17.90
N TRP A 300 -3.51 20.29 -17.44
CA TRP A 300 -4.08 20.55 -16.11
C TRP A 300 -3.52 19.66 -14.99
N SER A 301 -2.73 18.61 -15.31
CA SER A 301 -2.14 17.72 -14.31
C SER A 301 -0.90 18.32 -13.62
N ALA A 302 -0.34 19.38 -14.21
CA ALA A 302 0.94 19.96 -13.82
C ALA A 302 2.09 18.92 -13.75
N GLY A 303 2.01 17.86 -14.57
CA GLY A 303 3.00 16.78 -14.61
C GLY A 303 2.83 15.71 -13.53
N ASN A 304 1.79 15.78 -12.70
CA ASN A 304 1.52 14.74 -11.70
C ASN A 304 0.84 13.53 -12.34
N PRO A 305 1.32 12.30 -12.12
CA PRO A 305 0.67 11.11 -12.69
C PRO A 305 -0.79 11.02 -12.24
N TYR A 306 -1.65 10.54 -13.13
CA TYR A 306 -3.01 10.21 -12.74
C TYR A 306 -3.01 8.83 -12.10
N LEU A 307 -3.35 8.75 -10.82
CA LEU A 307 -3.43 7.52 -10.04
C LEU A 307 -4.89 7.17 -9.77
N ARG A 308 -5.24 5.90 -9.90
CA ARG A 308 -6.58 5.40 -9.59
C ARG A 308 -6.48 4.07 -8.85
N LEU A 309 -7.12 4.00 -7.69
CA LEU A 309 -7.40 2.73 -7.03
C LEU A 309 -8.55 2.05 -7.77
N VAL A 310 -8.29 0.88 -8.35
CA VAL A 310 -9.30 0.14 -9.12
C VAL A 310 -9.89 -1.05 -8.36
N GLY A 311 -9.22 -1.48 -7.31
CA GLY A 311 -9.61 -2.67 -6.55
C GLY A 311 -8.58 -3.04 -5.51
N TYR A 312 -8.75 -4.24 -4.97
CA TYR A 312 -7.84 -4.84 -4.01
C TYR A 312 -7.59 -6.30 -4.40
N GLY A 313 -6.37 -6.78 -4.19
CA GLY A 313 -6.04 -8.20 -4.21
C GLY A 313 -6.12 -8.76 -2.80
N LEU A 314 -6.77 -9.91 -2.64
CA LEU A 314 -6.73 -10.73 -1.44
C LEU A 314 -5.76 -11.88 -1.68
N VAL A 315 -4.64 -11.89 -0.96
CA VAL A 315 -3.64 -12.96 -1.03
C VAL A 315 -3.75 -13.82 0.22
N ASP A 316 -4.19 -15.08 0.07
CA ASP A 316 -4.26 -16.04 1.18
C ASP A 316 -2.87 -16.24 1.80
N THR A 317 -2.75 -16.05 3.13
CA THR A 317 -1.45 -16.12 3.82
C THR A 317 -0.85 -17.53 3.85
N TYR A 318 -1.66 -18.56 3.64
CA TYR A 318 -1.25 -19.95 3.60
C TYR A 318 -1.07 -20.45 2.17
N ASN A 319 -2.06 -20.23 1.30
CA ASN A 319 -2.04 -20.77 -0.07
C ASN A 319 -1.37 -19.86 -1.10
N GLY A 320 -1.27 -18.57 -0.83
CA GLY A 320 -0.86 -17.57 -1.81
C GLY A 320 -1.86 -17.43 -2.97
N ASN A 321 -3.06 -18.01 -2.84
CA ASN A 321 -4.11 -17.83 -3.83
C ASN A 321 -4.55 -16.37 -3.84
N VAL A 322 -4.75 -15.82 -5.03
CA VAL A 322 -5.16 -14.43 -5.20
C VAL A 322 -6.58 -14.36 -5.72
N GLN A 323 -7.42 -13.63 -5.00
CA GLN A 323 -8.73 -13.18 -5.44
C GLN A 323 -8.72 -11.66 -5.58
N LEU A 324 -9.55 -11.10 -6.45
CA LEU A 324 -9.59 -9.66 -6.68
C LEU A 324 -10.96 -9.10 -6.28
N ILE A 325 -10.98 -7.98 -5.59
CA ILE A 325 -12.17 -7.21 -5.26
C ILE A 325 -12.18 -5.96 -6.14
N LYS A 326 -13.28 -5.73 -6.85
CA LYS A 326 -13.47 -4.49 -7.61
C LYS A 326 -13.86 -3.33 -6.69
N HIS A 327 -13.19 -2.19 -6.89
CA HIS A 327 -13.57 -0.94 -6.24
C HIS A 327 -14.29 -0.01 -7.23
N GLY A 328 -15.60 0.13 -7.05
CA GLY A 328 -16.45 1.01 -7.84
C GLY A 328 -16.82 0.49 -9.23
N ASP A 329 -17.60 1.30 -9.96
CA ASP A 329 -18.12 0.97 -11.29
C ASP A 329 -17.58 1.90 -12.39
N ASP A 330 -16.46 2.59 -12.12
CA ASP A 330 -15.87 3.50 -13.09
C ASP A 330 -15.21 2.75 -14.26
N PHE A 331 -14.97 3.50 -15.33
CA PHE A 331 -14.40 2.96 -16.57
C PHE A 331 -13.06 2.24 -16.35
N PHE A 332 -12.18 2.80 -15.53
CA PHE A 332 -10.86 2.21 -15.30
C PHE A 332 -10.97 0.94 -14.46
N SER A 333 -11.77 0.97 -13.38
CA SER A 333 -12.01 -0.22 -12.55
C SER A 333 -12.55 -1.39 -13.37
N ASN A 334 -13.56 -1.13 -14.21
CA ASN A 334 -14.10 -2.17 -15.09
C ASN A 334 -13.05 -2.63 -16.12
N MET A 335 -12.38 -1.71 -16.81
CA MET A 335 -11.41 -2.07 -17.86
C MET A 335 -10.29 -2.99 -17.36
N PHE A 336 -9.71 -2.70 -16.19
CA PHE A 336 -8.61 -3.52 -15.66
C PHE A 336 -9.09 -4.84 -15.07
N LEU A 337 -10.18 -4.83 -14.30
CA LEU A 337 -10.65 -6.04 -13.65
C LEU A 337 -11.43 -6.96 -14.61
N ASP A 338 -11.88 -6.44 -15.75
CA ASP A 338 -12.43 -7.25 -16.84
C ASP A 338 -11.38 -8.19 -17.46
N GLN A 339 -10.07 -7.90 -17.34
CA GLN A 339 -9.02 -8.81 -17.77
C GLN A 339 -8.82 -10.01 -16.83
N TYR A 340 -9.36 -9.92 -15.61
CA TYR A 340 -9.16 -10.89 -14.53
C TYR A 340 -10.48 -11.40 -13.96
N GLN A 341 -11.56 -11.38 -14.75
CA GLN A 341 -12.93 -11.68 -14.28
C GLN A 341 -13.06 -13.04 -13.59
N ASP A 342 -12.24 -14.03 -13.96
CA ASP A 342 -12.24 -15.36 -13.33
C ASP A 342 -11.69 -15.34 -11.89
N LYS A 343 -11.01 -14.27 -11.50
CA LYS A 343 -10.46 -14.04 -10.15
C LYS A 343 -11.25 -12.99 -9.36
N VAL A 344 -12.12 -12.24 -10.02
CA VAL A 344 -12.91 -11.19 -9.36
C VAL A 344 -14.03 -11.83 -8.54
N ILE A 345 -14.13 -11.41 -7.28
CA ILE A 345 -15.21 -11.76 -6.37
C ILE A 345 -16.02 -10.52 -6.01
N GLU A 346 -17.26 -10.72 -5.56
CA GLU A 346 -18.06 -9.63 -5.01
C GLU A 346 -17.43 -9.12 -3.71
N MET A 347 -17.54 -7.81 -3.49
CA MET A 347 -17.10 -7.21 -2.22
C MET A 347 -17.94 -7.80 -1.08
N PRO A 348 -17.31 -8.43 -0.06
CA PRO A 348 -18.03 -9.09 1.03
C PRO A 348 -18.92 -8.17 1.87
#